data_AF-A0A2L0ACU5-F1
#
_entry.id   AF-A0A2L0ACU5-F1
#
_cell.length_a   1.000
_cell.length_b   1.000
_cell.length_c   1.000
_cell.angle_alpha   90.00
_cell.angle_beta   90.00
_cell.angle_gamma   90.00
#
_symmetry.space_group_name_H-M   'P 1'
#
loop_
_entity.id
_entity.type
_entity.pdbx_description
1 polymer ?
#
loop_
_entity_poly.entity_id
_entity_poly.type
_entity_poly.pdbx_seq_one_letter_code
_entity_poly.pdbx_strand_id
1 'polypeptide(L)'
;MTFLTEAAGHVISSDMVAVFHSTDDALLASARVTASLLEGTAKSGLHPRAKQRLLESLNAGVTKMLEGRKDMVNAHGQMIVIHRQSNLAPVGFGCWGAPNAEAFSLPTSASSIESDAPEA
;
A
#
# COMPACT_ATOMS: atom_id res chain seq x y z
N MET A 1 -21.79 9.14 22.78
CA MET A 1 -20.37 9.42 23.08
C MET A 1 -19.67 8.08 23.25
N THR A 2 -18.66 7.80 22.42
CA THR A 2 -17.93 6.52 22.47
C THR A 2 -16.88 6.57 23.56
N PHE A 3 -16.80 5.53 24.40
CA PHE A 3 -15.83 5.43 25.48
C PHE A 3 -14.69 4.49 25.08
N LEU A 4 -13.47 4.99 25.14
CA LEU A 4 -12.24 4.23 24.94
C LEU A 4 -11.33 4.41 26.16
N THR A 5 -10.51 3.39 26.44
CA THR A 5 -9.41 3.51 27.39
C THR A 5 -8.14 3.92 26.64
N GLU A 6 -7.27 4.71 27.25
CA GLU A 6 -6.01 5.12 26.63
C GLU A 6 -5.13 3.92 26.26
N ALA A 7 -5.09 2.90 27.13
CA ALA A 7 -4.39 1.65 26.87
C ALA A 7 -4.89 0.96 25.59
N ALA A 8 -6.21 0.90 25.37
CA ALA A 8 -6.77 0.35 24.14
C ALA A 8 -6.41 1.20 22.91
N GLY A 9 -6.43 2.53 23.04
CA GLY A 9 -6.02 3.44 21.97
C GLY A 9 -4.57 3.23 21.51
N HIS A 10 -3.64 3.06 22.46
CA HIS A 10 -2.23 2.79 22.14
C HIS A 10 -2.02 1.42 21.48
N VAL A 11 -2.67 0.37 21.98
CA VAL A 11 -2.57 -0.99 21.40
C VAL A 11 -3.11 -1.00 19.97
N ILE A 12 -4.32 -0.46 19.75
CA ILE A 12 -4.94 -0.43 18.43
C ILE A 12 -4.08 0.36 17.43
N SER A 13 -3.50 1.49 17.86
CA SER A 13 -2.60 2.29 17.03
C SER A 13 -1.34 1.51 16.63
N SER A 14 -0.70 0.84 17.61
CA SER A 14 0.48 0.02 17.38
C SER A 14 0.20 -1.14 16.42
N ASP A 15 -0.91 -1.86 16.65
CA ASP A 15 -1.30 -3.01 15.83
C ASP A 15 -1.63 -2.59 14.40
N MET A 16 -2.27 -1.42 14.22
CA MET A 16 -2.56 -0.90 12.89
C MET A 16 -1.28 -0.61 12.10
N VAL A 17 -0.28 0.00 12.72
CA VAL A 17 1.03 0.24 12.08
C VAL A 17 1.71 -1.09 11.73
N ALA A 18 1.70 -2.06 12.65
CA ALA A 18 2.30 -3.37 12.44
C ALA A 18 1.66 -4.13 11.26
N VAL A 19 0.33 -4.03 11.12
CA VAL A 19 -0.42 -4.67 10.03
C VAL A 19 -0.07 -4.05 8.67
N PHE A 20 0.08 -2.72 8.58
CA PHE A 20 0.51 -2.08 7.33
C PHE A 20 1.92 -2.52 6.92
N HIS A 21 2.88 -2.50 7.85
CA HIS A 21 4.24 -3.00 7.57
C HIS A 21 4.24 -4.47 7.12
N SER A 22 3.50 -5.32 7.83
CA SER A 22 3.41 -6.75 7.48
C SER A 22 2.81 -6.98 6.10
N THR A 23 1.84 -6.16 5.70
CA THR A 23 1.22 -6.24 4.37
C THR A 23 2.18 -5.77 3.28
N ASP A 24 2.93 -4.69 3.52
CA ASP A 24 3.92 -4.17 2.59
C ASP A 24 5.09 -5.16 2.41
N ASP A 25 5.54 -5.80 3.49
CA ASP A 25 6.54 -6.88 3.44
C ASP A 25 6.04 -8.09 2.64
N ALA A 26 4.77 -8.47 2.82
CA ALA A 26 4.16 -9.55 2.06
C ALA A 26 4.09 -9.22 0.57
N LEU A 27 3.72 -7.98 0.19
CA LEU A 27 3.70 -7.52 -1.20
C LEU A 27 5.11 -7.58 -1.82
N LEU A 28 6.14 -7.14 -1.08
CA LEU A 28 7.52 -7.24 -1.51
C LEU A 28 7.96 -8.70 -1.71
N ALA A 29 7.58 -9.60 -0.80
CA ALA A 29 7.85 -11.02 -0.93
C ALA A 29 7.18 -11.63 -2.17
N SER A 30 5.91 -11.29 -2.44
CA SER A 30 5.21 -11.74 -3.65
C SER A 30 5.86 -11.24 -4.95
N ALA A 31 6.34 -9.99 -4.96
CA ALA A 31 7.09 -9.45 -6.10
C ALA A 31 8.39 -10.22 -6.35
N ARG A 32 9.14 -10.55 -5.29
CA ARG A 32 10.35 -11.37 -5.38
C ARG A 32 10.06 -12.78 -5.93
N VAL A 33 9.00 -13.44 -5.46
CA VAL A 33 8.58 -14.75 -5.98
C VAL A 33 8.26 -14.67 -7.48
N THR A 34 7.57 -13.61 -7.90
CA THR A 34 7.23 -13.39 -9.31
C THR A 34 8.49 -13.20 -10.16
N ALA A 35 9.45 -12.42 -9.68
CA ALA A 35 10.75 -12.25 -10.35
C ALA A 35 11.51 -13.58 -10.47
N SER A 36 11.65 -14.32 -9.37
CA SER A 36 12.32 -15.63 -9.36
C SER A 36 11.64 -16.63 -10.31
N LEU A 37 10.31 -16.59 -10.43
CA LEU A 37 9.59 -17.42 -11.40
C LEU A 37 9.95 -17.05 -12.84
N LEU A 38 9.97 -15.76 -13.18
CA LEU A 38 10.28 -15.30 -14.53
C LEU A 38 11.72 -15.68 -14.93
N GLU A 39 12.68 -15.48 -14.03
CA GLU A 39 14.08 -15.84 -14.19
C GLU A 39 14.26 -17.36 -14.30
N GLY A 40 13.73 -18.13 -13.34
CA GLY A 40 13.90 -19.57 -13.27
C GLY A 40 13.23 -20.32 -14.43
N THR A 41 12.17 -19.75 -15.02
CA THR A 41 11.49 -20.34 -16.17
C THR A 41 11.97 -19.83 -17.52
N ALA A 42 12.92 -18.89 -17.57
CA ALA A 42 13.38 -18.30 -18.83
C ALA A 42 14.02 -19.33 -19.78
N LYS A 43 14.65 -20.37 -19.21
CA LYS A 43 15.35 -21.44 -19.97
C LYS A 43 14.81 -22.84 -19.68
N SER A 44 13.69 -22.95 -18.98
CA SER A 44 13.20 -24.25 -18.48
C SER A 44 12.44 -25.09 -19.51
N GLY A 45 12.16 -24.55 -20.70
CA GLY A 45 11.28 -25.21 -21.68
C GLY A 45 9.83 -25.33 -21.21
N LEU A 46 9.43 -24.60 -20.16
CA LEU A 46 8.07 -24.64 -19.62
C LEU A 46 7.07 -24.23 -20.70
N HIS A 47 6.05 -25.05 -20.91
CA HIS A 47 5.01 -24.78 -21.89
C HIS A 47 4.36 -23.41 -21.62
N PRO A 48 4.24 -22.49 -22.61
CA PRO A 48 3.78 -21.12 -22.38
C PRO A 48 2.43 -21.01 -21.64
N ARG A 49 1.47 -21.88 -21.97
CA ARG A 49 0.17 -21.96 -21.27
C ARG A 49 0.29 -22.27 -19.77
N ALA A 50 1.25 -23.10 -19.37
CA ALA A 50 1.46 -23.42 -17.96
C ALA A 50 2.08 -22.22 -17.22
N LYS A 51 3.07 -21.56 -17.84
CA LYS A 51 3.67 -20.33 -17.31
C LYS A 51 2.63 -19.21 -17.13
N GLN A 52 1.78 -19.01 -18.13
CA GLN A 52 0.73 -17.98 -18.09
C GLN A 52 -0.25 -18.20 -16.93
N ARG A 53 -0.76 -19.43 -16.76
CA ARG A 53 -1.68 -19.77 -15.65
C ARG A 53 -1.05 -19.52 -14.27
N LEU A 54 0.24 -19.81 -14.13
CA LEU A 54 0.96 -19.58 -12.88
C LEU A 54 1.11 -18.09 -12.59
N LEU A 55 1.46 -17.28 -13.60
CA LEU A 55 1.53 -15.83 -13.48
C LEU A 55 0.16 -15.21 -13.14
N GLU A 56 -0.91 -15.68 -13.77
CA GLU A 56 -2.28 -15.26 -13.45
C GLU A 56 -2.65 -15.55 -12.00
N SER A 57 -2.27 -16.72 -11.49
CA SER A 57 -2.55 -17.13 -10.12
C SER A 57 -1.78 -16.27 -9.11
N LEU A 58 -0.49 -15.98 -9.39
CA LEU A 58 0.31 -15.08 -8.56
C LEU A 58 -0.26 -13.66 -8.56
N ASN A 59 -0.59 -13.14 -9.75
CA ASN A 59 -1.16 -11.80 -9.89
C ASN A 59 -2.49 -11.68 -9.13
N ALA A 60 -3.37 -12.69 -9.23
CA ALA A 60 -4.62 -12.73 -8.48
C ALA A 60 -4.41 -12.68 -6.95
N GLY A 61 -3.35 -13.32 -6.45
CA GLY A 61 -2.96 -13.23 -5.04
C GLY A 61 -2.53 -11.81 -4.65
N VAL A 62 -1.65 -11.19 -5.45
CA VAL A 62 -1.18 -9.82 -5.23
C VAL A 62 -2.33 -8.81 -5.28
N THR A 63 -3.25 -8.94 -6.24
CA THR A 63 -4.45 -8.08 -6.33
C THR A 63 -5.27 -8.13 -5.06
N LYS A 64 -5.53 -9.32 -4.50
CA LYS A 64 -6.29 -9.46 -3.23
C LYS A 64 -5.57 -8.82 -2.04
N MET A 65 -4.25 -8.88 -2.01
CA MET A 65 -3.46 -8.22 -0.95
C MET A 65 -3.56 -6.69 -1.06
N LEU A 66 -3.51 -6.14 -2.28
CA LEU A 66 -3.71 -4.71 -2.51
C LEU A 66 -5.12 -4.26 -2.15
N GLU A 67 -6.14 -5.05 -2.49
CA GLU A 67 -7.53 -4.82 -2.09
C GLU A 67 -7.68 -4.82 -0.56
N GLY A 68 -7.15 -5.84 0.12
CA GLY A 68 -7.13 -5.89 1.58
C GLY A 68 -6.43 -4.68 2.19
N ARG A 69 -5.28 -4.27 1.64
CA ARG A 69 -4.57 -3.05 2.08
C ARG A 69 -5.41 -1.80 1.96
N LYS A 70 -6.15 -1.63 0.85
CA LYS A 70 -7.08 -0.52 0.66
C LYS A 70 -8.19 -0.53 1.72
N ASP A 71 -8.75 -1.70 2.03
CA ASP A 71 -9.79 -1.82 3.04
C ASP A 71 -9.27 -1.47 4.45
N MET A 72 -8.02 -1.84 4.75
CA MET A 72 -7.36 -1.44 6.01
C MET A 72 -7.12 0.07 6.09
N VAL A 73 -6.76 0.73 4.99
CA VAL A 73 -6.67 2.21 4.94
C VAL A 73 -8.03 2.84 5.27
N ASN A 74 -9.11 2.32 4.70
CA ASN A 74 -10.47 2.81 4.98
C ASN A 74 -10.86 2.58 6.45
N ALA A 75 -10.60 1.38 6.99
CA ALA A 75 -10.84 1.05 8.39
C ALA A 75 -10.03 1.95 9.33
N HIS A 76 -8.78 2.24 8.99
CA HIS A 76 -7.95 3.18 9.74
C HIS A 76 -8.55 4.60 9.74
N GLY A 77 -9.03 5.07 8.59
CA GLY A 77 -9.74 6.35 8.48
C GLY A 77 -10.98 6.42 9.38
N GLN A 78 -11.78 5.35 9.43
CA GLN A 78 -12.93 5.24 10.33
C GLN A 78 -12.51 5.28 11.81
N MET A 79 -11.41 4.62 12.17
CA MET A 79 -10.87 4.65 13.53
C MET A 79 -10.46 6.07 13.96
N ILE A 80 -9.88 6.86 13.05
CA ILE A 80 -9.57 8.28 13.31
C ILE A 80 -10.84 9.07 13.61
N VAL A 81 -11.93 8.84 12.86
CA VAL A 81 -13.22 9.50 13.10
C VAL A 81 -13.78 9.11 14.47
N ILE A 82 -13.79 7.82 14.81
CA ILE A 82 -14.25 7.32 16.12
C ILE A 82 -13.42 7.94 17.25
N HIS A 83 -12.10 7.98 17.10
CA HIS A 83 -11.18 8.58 18.06
C HIS A 83 -11.53 10.06 18.32
N ARG A 84 -11.72 10.86 17.26
CA ARG A 84 -12.10 12.28 17.34
C ARG A 84 -13.46 12.51 18.00
N GLN A 85 -14.35 11.51 17.98
CA GLN A 85 -15.67 11.55 18.61
C GLN A 85 -15.71 10.94 20.02
N SER A 86 -14.57 10.46 20.53
CA SER A 86 -14.45 9.78 21.82
C SER A 86 -14.06 10.73 22.95
N ASN A 87 -14.11 10.22 24.19
CA ASN A 87 -13.54 10.88 25.37
C ASN A 87 -12.03 11.13 25.29
N LEU A 88 -11.33 10.51 24.32
CA LEU A 88 -9.88 10.59 24.15
C LEU A 88 -9.46 11.45 22.95
N ALA A 89 -10.37 12.23 22.36
CA ALA A 89 -10.04 13.16 21.27
C ALA A 89 -8.75 14.00 21.46
N PRO A 90 -8.38 14.49 22.67
CA PRO A 90 -7.12 15.21 22.86
C PRO A 90 -5.87 14.32 22.97
N VAL A 91 -6.01 13.00 23.06
CA VAL A 91 -4.89 12.07 23.26
C VAL A 91 -4.25 11.69 21.93
N GLY A 92 -2.92 11.80 21.85
CA GLY A 92 -2.15 11.41 20.68
C GLY A 92 -1.66 9.97 20.76
N PHE A 93 -2.26 9.05 19.99
CA PHE A 93 -1.86 7.63 19.96
C PHE A 93 -0.74 7.29 18.98
N GLY A 94 -0.22 8.26 18.22
CA GLY A 94 0.95 8.06 17.36
C GLY A 94 0.69 7.33 16.04
N CYS A 95 -0.56 7.15 15.61
CA CYS A 95 -0.83 6.70 14.25
C CYS A 95 -0.63 7.86 13.25
N TRP A 96 -0.36 7.53 11.98
CA TRP A 96 0.18 8.39 10.90
C TRP A 96 -0.53 9.75 10.62
N GLY A 97 -1.54 10.15 11.38
CA GLY A 97 -2.31 11.35 11.12
C GLY A 97 -3.03 11.28 9.77
N ALA A 98 -3.73 12.35 9.39
CA ALA A 98 -4.15 12.47 8.01
C ALA A 98 -2.91 12.76 7.15
N PRO A 99 -2.76 12.17 5.95
CA PRO A 99 -1.69 12.56 5.05
C PRO A 99 -1.74 14.07 4.82
N ASN A 100 -0.65 14.74 5.14
CA ASN A 100 -0.43 16.13 4.82
C ASN A 100 -0.53 16.31 3.31
N ALA A 101 -1.56 17.03 2.84
CA ALA A 101 -1.79 17.27 1.40
C ALA A 101 -0.55 17.87 0.69
N GLU A 102 0.31 18.55 1.44
CA GLU A 102 1.58 19.12 0.99
C GLU A 102 2.64 18.07 0.57
N ALA A 103 2.61 16.85 1.13
CA ALA A 103 3.67 15.85 0.94
C ALA A 103 3.58 15.09 -0.40
N PHE A 104 2.46 15.18 -1.11
CA PHE A 104 2.27 14.57 -2.44
C PHE A 104 2.18 15.62 -3.55
N SER A 105 2.97 16.68 -3.47
CA SER A 105 3.28 17.49 -4.64
C SER A 105 4.37 16.79 -5.43
N LEU A 106 3.99 15.91 -6.36
CA LEU A 106 4.93 15.46 -7.39
C LEU A 106 5.45 16.71 -8.11
N PRO A 107 6.77 16.89 -8.29
CA PRO A 107 7.27 18.00 -9.08
C PRO A 107 6.68 17.89 -10.49
N THR A 108 5.89 18.90 -10.87
CA THR A 108 5.45 19.08 -12.25
C THR A 108 6.67 19.52 -13.06
N SER A 109 7.53 18.57 -13.43
CA SER A 109 8.59 18.78 -14.42
C SER A 109 8.27 17.95 -15.66
N ALA A 110 7.19 18.32 -16.35
CA ALA A 110 6.90 17.87 -17.69
C ALA A 110 6.16 18.98 -18.45
N SER A 111 6.87 20.07 -18.77
CA SER A 111 6.52 20.95 -19.89
C SER A 111 7.70 21.89 -20.17
N SER A 112 8.63 21.42 -21.00
CA SER A 112 9.43 22.22 -21.95
C SER A 112 10.34 21.23 -22.70
N ILE A 113 9.74 20.44 -23.60
CA ILE A 113 10.49 19.99 -24.77
C ILE A 113 10.28 21.10 -25.78
N GLU A 114 11.22 22.03 -25.79
CA GLU A 114 11.36 23.06 -26.82
C GLU A 114 11.63 22.32 -28.14
N SER A 115 10.69 22.41 -29.09
CA SER A 115 10.88 21.85 -30.42
C SER A 115 11.70 22.85 -31.24
N ASP A 116 13.02 22.71 -31.22
CA ASP A 116 13.86 23.30 -32.25
C ASP A 116 13.68 22.51 -33.55
N ALA A 117 12.90 23.08 -34.46
CA ALA A 117 12.87 22.67 -35.85
C ALA A 117 14.05 23.33 -36.59
N PRO A 118 14.76 22.61 -37.50
CA PRO A 118 15.80 23.24 -38.30
C PRO A 118 15.16 24.07 -39.43
N GLU A 119 15.56 25.35 -39.52
CA GLU A 119 15.30 26.18 -40.71
C GLU A 119 16.04 25.59 -41.93
N ALA A 120 15.33 25.58 -43.05
CA ALA A 120 15.80 25.18 -44.38
C ALA A 120 16.44 26.35 -45.13
#